data_AF-A0ABD2VVA8-F1
#
_entry.id   AF-A0ABD2VVA8-F1
#
_cell.length_a   1.000
_cell.length_b   1.000
_cell.length_c   1.000
_cell.angle_alpha   90.00
_cell.angle_beta   90.00
_cell.angle_gamma   90.00
#
_symmetry.space_group_name_H-M   'P 1'
#
loop_
_entity.id
_entity.type
_entity.pdbx_description
1 polymer ?
#
loop_
_entity_poly.entity_id
_entity_poly.type
_entity_poly.pdbx_seq_one_letter_code
_entity_poly.pdbx_strand_id
1 'polypeptide(L)'
;MARKNSKTAPSGDDAVPPAWFRAYESRLNDRFDTVENRMNSLDARFGALNPRCEEISRRQAEQGSLIAENSREIRELDQLISSEVADMREHLTDSANEISALRVDLNAAAAAAASRPVSASHLGLLSSADTCEVRIAGIPPSVKTDSVAAAEVESQSALVSAPASSSSARRTMVVCLASAGARDTLLAAAPRLRLLTIGSIFGIDHDGPNRLHMSAILPGPLYDLYKKCQAACRTLWYPPPVVRGIRIFKRQAQKSPLIPITCEANLAKLKPNSS
;
A
#
# COMPACT_ATOMS: atom_id res chain seq x y z
N MET A 1 113.96 63.59 -5.98
CA MET A 1 113.73 62.43 -6.87
C MET A 1 112.36 61.84 -6.57
N ALA A 2 111.38 62.11 -7.44
CA ALA A 2 109.99 61.73 -7.27
C ALA A 2 109.71 60.38 -7.95
N ARG A 3 109.11 59.43 -7.23
CA ARG A 3 108.57 58.18 -7.79
C ARG A 3 107.04 58.24 -7.75
N LYS A 4 106.44 58.40 -8.93
CA LYS A 4 105.00 58.20 -9.19
C LYS A 4 104.70 56.70 -9.21
N ASN A 5 103.83 56.23 -8.31
CA ASN A 5 103.20 54.92 -8.40
C ASN A 5 101.67 55.12 -8.43
N SER A 6 101.12 55.35 -9.61
CA SER A 6 99.68 55.32 -9.87
C SER A 6 99.27 53.88 -10.16
N LYS A 7 98.82 53.17 -9.12
CA LYS A 7 98.17 51.86 -9.25
C LYS A 7 96.69 52.08 -9.50
N THR A 8 96.32 52.20 -10.77
CA THR A 8 94.93 52.17 -11.23
C THR A 8 94.33 50.82 -10.83
N ALA A 9 93.31 50.85 -9.96
CA ALA A 9 92.46 49.69 -9.75
C ALA A 9 91.79 49.36 -11.09
N PRO A 10 91.79 48.09 -11.55
CA PRO A 10 90.98 47.73 -12.71
C PRO A 10 89.52 48.07 -12.35
N SER A 11 88.90 48.94 -13.16
CA SER A 11 87.45 49.08 -13.16
C SER A 11 86.88 47.68 -13.29
N GLY A 12 85.98 47.32 -12.38
CA GLY A 12 85.33 46.02 -12.33
C GLY A 12 84.39 45.85 -13.52
N ASP A 13 84.98 45.72 -14.70
CA ASP A 13 84.33 45.35 -15.95
C ASP A 13 83.84 43.90 -15.81
N ASP A 14 82.52 43.75 -15.75
CA ASP A 14 81.75 42.66 -16.35
C ASP A 14 82.40 41.28 -16.28
N ALA A 15 82.71 40.81 -15.07
CA ALA A 15 82.99 39.40 -14.84
C ALA A 15 81.71 38.60 -15.12
N VAL A 16 81.54 38.24 -16.39
CA VAL A 16 80.46 37.38 -16.89
C VAL A 16 80.39 36.14 -16.00
N PRO A 17 79.25 35.90 -15.30
CA PRO A 17 79.10 34.70 -14.48
C PRO A 17 79.36 33.45 -15.32
N PRO A 18 80.04 32.42 -14.77
CA PRO A 18 80.27 31.17 -15.47
C PRO A 18 78.96 30.55 -16.00
N ALA A 19 79.03 29.84 -17.14
CA ALA A 19 77.85 29.31 -17.82
C ALA A 19 76.94 28.42 -16.93
N TRP A 20 77.54 27.66 -16.00
CA TRP A 20 76.78 26.83 -15.06
C TRP A 20 75.91 27.66 -14.10
N PHE A 21 76.36 28.86 -13.72
CA PHE A 21 75.62 29.75 -12.84
C PHE A 21 74.39 30.32 -13.54
N ARG A 22 74.54 30.77 -14.79
CA ARG A 22 73.40 31.25 -15.61
C ARG A 22 72.37 30.15 -15.86
N ALA A 23 72.82 28.92 -16.11
CA ALA A 23 71.92 27.77 -16.27
C ALA A 23 71.17 27.44 -14.96
N TYR A 24 71.85 27.55 -13.81
CA TYR A 24 71.24 27.39 -12.51
C TYR A 24 70.20 28.49 -12.21
N GLU A 25 70.55 29.75 -12.48
CA GLU A 25 69.67 30.91 -12.32
C GLU A 25 68.43 30.80 -13.22
N SER A 26 68.59 30.44 -14.49
CA SER A 26 67.48 30.16 -15.40
C SER A 26 66.54 29.09 -14.84
N ARG A 27 67.10 27.97 -14.35
CA ARG A 27 66.30 26.89 -13.77
C ARG A 27 65.58 27.30 -12.48
N LEU A 28 66.18 28.18 -11.68
CA LEU A 28 65.52 28.74 -10.51
C LEU A 28 64.36 29.64 -10.91
N ASN A 29 64.57 30.55 -11.87
CA ASN A 29 63.52 31.43 -12.37
C ASN A 29 62.36 30.63 -12.93
N ASP A 30 62.60 29.59 -13.75
CA ASP A 30 61.54 28.72 -14.28
C ASP A 30 60.71 28.07 -13.16
N ARG A 31 61.36 27.68 -12.05
CA ARG A 31 60.68 27.10 -10.89
C ARG A 31 59.87 28.14 -10.13
N PHE A 32 60.39 29.36 -9.98
CA PHE A 32 59.68 30.47 -9.34
C PHE A 32 58.45 30.86 -10.17
N ASP A 33 58.59 31.03 -11.48
CA ASP A 33 57.48 31.31 -12.40
C ASP A 33 56.42 30.21 -12.32
N THR A 34 56.84 28.95 -12.24
CA THR A 34 55.91 27.82 -12.05
C THR A 34 55.15 27.92 -10.73
N VAL A 35 55.82 28.30 -9.63
CA VAL A 35 55.19 28.46 -8.32
C VAL A 35 54.22 29.65 -8.32
N GLU A 36 54.62 30.78 -8.89
CA GLU A 36 53.80 31.98 -9.01
C GLU A 36 52.53 31.69 -9.84
N ASN A 37 52.66 31.01 -10.98
CA ASN A 37 51.51 30.59 -11.78
C ASN A 37 50.54 29.68 -11.01
N ARG A 38 51.07 28.77 -10.18
CA ARG A 38 50.24 27.92 -9.32
C ARG A 38 49.56 28.72 -8.20
N MET A 39 50.25 29.69 -7.62
CA MET A 39 49.70 30.58 -6.59
C MET A 39 48.55 31.41 -7.17
N ASN A 40 48.75 32.04 -8.32
CA ASN A 40 47.73 32.82 -9.03
C ASN A 40 46.52 31.95 -9.41
N SER A 41 46.76 30.70 -9.83
CA SER A 41 45.68 29.74 -10.09
C SER A 41 44.89 29.36 -8.83
N LEU A 42 45.56 29.21 -7.68
CA LEU A 42 44.90 28.95 -6.41
C LEU A 42 44.07 30.15 -5.96
N ASP A 43 44.62 31.36 -6.04
CA ASP A 43 43.91 32.59 -5.69
C ASP A 43 42.65 32.78 -6.55
N ALA A 44 42.74 32.52 -7.86
CA ALA A 44 41.58 32.55 -8.74
C ALA A 44 40.50 31.53 -8.33
N ARG A 45 40.91 30.31 -7.92
CA ARG A 45 39.98 29.28 -7.44
C ARG A 45 39.35 29.65 -6.10
N PHE A 46 40.12 30.24 -5.18
CA PHE A 46 39.58 30.74 -3.91
C PHE A 46 38.63 31.92 -4.12
N GLY A 47 38.97 32.84 -5.02
CA GLY A 47 38.08 33.93 -5.43
C GLY A 47 36.75 33.42 -5.99
N ALA A 48 36.76 32.32 -6.74
CA ALA A 48 35.55 31.68 -7.26
C ALA A 48 34.76 30.87 -6.21
N LEU A 49 35.37 30.47 -5.09
CA LEU A 49 34.68 29.76 -4.01
C LEU A 49 33.78 30.70 -3.19
N ASN A 50 34.22 31.94 -2.95
CA ASN A 50 33.45 32.90 -2.17
C ASN A 50 31.99 33.12 -2.68
N PRO A 51 31.75 33.45 -3.97
CA PRO A 51 30.39 33.63 -4.47
C PRO A 51 29.57 32.33 -4.45
N ARG A 52 30.23 31.16 -4.56
CA ARG A 52 29.54 29.87 -4.44
C ARG A 52 29.08 29.60 -3.01
N CYS A 53 29.90 29.95 -2.01
CA CYS A 53 29.50 29.85 -0.61
C CYS A 53 28.35 30.81 -0.28
N GLU A 54 28.39 32.04 -0.79
CA GLU A 54 27.31 33.01 -0.63
C GLU A 54 26.00 32.52 -1.27
N GLU A 55 26.07 31.95 -2.46
CA GLU A 55 24.91 31.36 -3.15
C GLU A 55 24.33 30.16 -2.39
N ILE A 56 25.17 29.30 -1.81
CA ILE A 56 24.71 28.19 -0.97
C ILE A 56 23.99 28.73 0.28
N SER A 57 24.57 29.73 0.95
CA SER A 57 23.96 30.37 2.12
C SER A 57 22.61 31.00 1.78
N ARG A 58 22.49 31.67 0.62
CA ARG A 58 21.23 32.23 0.13
C ARG A 58 20.17 31.15 -0.06
N ARG A 59 20.52 30.04 -0.73
CA ARG A 59 19.58 28.92 -0.94
C ARG A 59 19.17 28.27 0.38
N GLN A 60 20.08 28.14 1.33
CA GLN A 60 19.76 27.62 2.67
C GLN A 60 18.79 28.54 3.41
N ALA A 61 18.96 29.86 3.33
CA ALA A 61 18.02 30.82 3.90
C ALA A 61 16.63 30.73 3.24
N GLU A 62 16.57 30.62 1.91
CA GLU A 62 15.32 30.44 1.16
C GLU A 62 14.61 29.14 1.55
N GLN A 63 15.35 28.03 1.64
CA GLN A 63 14.81 26.75 2.09
C GLN A 63 14.30 26.85 3.54
N GLY A 64 15.03 27.52 4.43
CA GLY A 64 14.59 27.76 5.80
C GLY A 64 13.27 28.54 5.87
N SER A 65 13.11 29.56 5.02
CA SER A 65 11.86 30.33 4.92
C SER A 65 10.70 29.46 4.45
N LEU A 66 10.89 28.67 3.40
CA LEU A 66 9.86 27.77 2.88
C LEU A 66 9.45 26.70 3.89
N ILE A 67 10.42 26.14 4.64
CA ILE A 67 10.14 25.19 5.70
C ILE A 67 9.31 25.86 6.81
N ALA A 68 9.65 27.08 7.21
CA ALA A 68 8.90 27.81 8.24
C ALA A 68 7.45 28.12 7.80
N GLU A 69 7.25 28.49 6.54
CA GLU A 69 5.93 28.75 5.95
C GLU A 69 5.09 27.47 5.88
N ASN A 70 5.62 26.39 5.30
CA ASN A 70 4.95 25.09 5.27
C ASN A 70 4.62 24.60 6.69
N SER A 71 5.52 24.79 7.65
CA SER A 71 5.28 24.42 9.05
C SER A 71 4.17 25.24 9.71
N ARG A 72 3.91 26.47 9.23
CA ARG A 72 2.77 27.28 9.69
C ARG A 72 1.47 26.77 9.06
N GLU A 73 1.44 26.55 7.75
CA GLU A 73 0.26 26.05 7.04
C GLU A 73 -0.19 24.69 7.59
N ILE A 74 0.75 23.78 7.86
CA ILE A 74 0.45 22.48 8.47
C ILE A 74 -0.22 22.65 9.85
N ARG A 75 0.21 23.62 10.65
CA ARG A 75 -0.41 23.91 11.96
C ARG A 75 -1.82 24.50 11.81
N GLU A 76 -2.04 25.37 10.83
CA GLU A 76 -3.36 25.93 10.54
C GLU A 76 -4.34 24.84 10.07
N LEU A 77 -3.88 23.94 9.20
CA LEU A 77 -4.66 22.77 8.76
C LEU A 77 -4.98 21.83 9.92
N ASP A 78 -4.03 21.56 10.81
CA ASP A 78 -4.23 20.70 11.98
C ASP A 78 -5.28 21.30 12.95
N GLN A 79 -5.26 22.63 13.13
CA GLN A 79 -6.27 23.34 13.91
C GLN A 79 -7.66 23.25 13.27
N LEU A 80 -7.76 23.44 11.96
CA LEU A 80 -9.04 23.34 11.22
C LEU A 80 -9.63 21.93 11.29
N ILE A 81 -8.80 20.90 11.05
CA ILE A 81 -9.23 19.50 11.15
C ILE A 81 -9.67 19.20 12.58
N SER A 82 -8.94 19.69 13.58
CA SER A 82 -9.30 19.49 14.99
C SER A 82 -10.64 20.13 15.34
N SER A 83 -10.92 21.35 14.84
CA SER A 83 -12.23 21.98 15.06
C SER A 83 -13.35 21.23 14.34
N GLU A 84 -13.15 20.83 13.09
CA GLU A 84 -14.18 20.10 12.33
C GLU A 84 -14.49 18.73 12.96
N VAL A 85 -13.48 18.03 13.48
CA VAL A 85 -13.68 16.79 14.23
C VAL A 85 -14.42 17.01 15.54
N ALA A 86 -14.19 18.14 16.22
CA ALA A 86 -14.94 18.49 17.42
C ALA A 86 -16.42 18.74 17.10
N ASP A 87 -16.71 19.53 16.05
CA ASP A 87 -18.06 19.83 15.59
C ASP A 87 -18.81 18.54 15.17
N MET A 88 -18.13 17.66 14.43
CA MET A 88 -18.70 16.35 14.05
C MET A 88 -19.01 15.48 15.29
N ARG A 89 -18.16 15.50 16.32
CA ARG A 89 -18.41 14.77 17.57
C ARG A 89 -19.62 15.32 18.32
N GLU A 90 -19.78 16.64 18.36
CA GLU A 90 -20.96 17.29 18.96
C GLU A 90 -22.23 16.87 18.21
N HIS A 91 -22.26 16.98 16.88
CA HIS A 91 -23.39 16.57 16.06
C HIS A 91 -23.75 15.08 16.22
N LEU A 92 -22.74 14.19 16.31
CA LEU A 92 -22.97 12.77 16.57
C LEU A 92 -23.56 12.52 17.97
N THR A 93 -23.14 13.30 18.96
CA THR A 93 -23.67 13.22 20.32
C THR A 93 -25.14 13.66 20.36
N ASP A 94 -25.48 14.75 19.67
CA ASP A 94 -26.86 15.22 19.54
C ASP A 94 -27.74 14.19 18.82
N SER A 95 -27.26 13.64 17.71
CA SER A 95 -27.95 12.57 16.98
C SER A 95 -28.18 11.33 17.85
N ALA A 96 -27.20 10.95 18.67
CA ALA A 96 -27.33 9.82 19.59
C ALA A 96 -28.38 10.09 20.69
N ASN A 97 -28.45 11.32 21.19
CA ASN A 97 -29.45 11.76 22.16
C ASN A 97 -30.86 11.73 21.53
N GLU A 98 -31.02 12.21 20.29
CA GLU A 98 -32.28 12.18 19.55
C GLU A 98 -32.77 10.74 19.31
N ILE A 99 -31.88 9.85 18.84
CA ILE A 99 -32.19 8.42 18.66
C ILE A 99 -32.63 7.78 19.98
N SER A 100 -31.97 8.15 21.09
CA SER A 100 -32.33 7.65 22.42
C SER A 100 -33.73 8.11 22.84
N ALA A 101 -34.08 9.38 22.58
CA ALA A 101 -35.42 9.91 22.83
C ALA A 101 -36.49 9.19 21.99
N LEU A 102 -36.26 9.04 20.67
CA LEU A 102 -37.17 8.31 19.78
C LEU A 102 -37.37 6.85 20.20
N ARG A 103 -36.32 6.21 20.74
CA ARG A 103 -36.42 4.84 21.25
C ARG A 103 -37.30 4.75 22.49
N VAL A 104 -37.26 5.74 23.37
CA VAL A 104 -38.16 5.82 24.53
C VAL A 104 -39.62 5.96 24.06
N ASP A 105 -39.87 6.84 23.10
CA ASP A 105 -41.21 7.06 22.53
C ASP A 105 -41.75 5.80 21.83
N LEU A 106 -40.91 5.11 21.05
CA LEU A 106 -41.27 3.86 20.39
C LEU A 106 -41.63 2.77 21.41
N ASN A 107 -40.86 2.65 22.49
CA ASN A 107 -41.14 1.69 23.55
C ASN A 107 -42.45 2.01 24.28
N ALA A 108 -42.74 3.29 24.52
CA ALA A 108 -44.00 3.74 25.10
C ALA A 108 -45.19 3.43 24.18
N ALA A 109 -45.06 3.69 22.87
CA ALA A 109 -46.07 3.36 21.87
C ALA A 109 -46.29 1.85 21.73
N ALA A 110 -45.22 1.06 21.77
CA ALA A 110 -45.29 -0.40 21.75
C ALA A 110 -46.01 -0.95 22.98
N ALA A 111 -45.73 -0.41 24.18
CA ALA A 111 -46.45 -0.75 25.40
C ALA A 111 -47.95 -0.41 25.31
N ALA A 112 -48.29 0.75 24.71
CA ALA A 112 -49.68 1.14 24.45
C ALA A 112 -50.37 0.28 23.36
N ALA A 113 -49.62 -0.27 22.41
CA ALA A 113 -50.14 -1.18 21.40
C ALA A 113 -50.34 -2.59 21.94
N ALA A 114 -49.46 -3.07 22.81
CA ALA A 114 -49.55 -4.39 23.44
C ALA A 114 -50.79 -4.54 24.35
N SER A 115 -51.32 -3.43 24.87
CA SER A 115 -52.57 -3.43 25.62
C SER A 115 -53.82 -3.52 24.72
N ARG A 116 -53.69 -3.49 23.39
CA ARG A 116 -54.79 -3.72 22.44
C ARG A 116 -54.90 -5.22 22.07
N PRO A 117 -56.10 -5.83 22.15
CA PRO A 117 -56.29 -7.22 21.76
C PRO A 117 -56.09 -7.40 20.24
N VAL A 118 -55.14 -8.24 19.84
CA VAL A 118 -54.79 -8.49 18.43
C VAL A 118 -55.53 -9.74 17.92
N SER A 119 -56.37 -9.57 16.89
CA SER A 119 -57.03 -10.68 16.17
C SER A 119 -56.02 -11.51 15.36
N ALA A 120 -56.13 -12.84 15.47
CA ALA A 120 -55.13 -13.87 15.14
C ALA A 120 -54.81 -14.12 13.64
N SER A 121 -54.95 -13.16 12.72
CA SER A 121 -54.99 -13.44 11.27
C SER A 121 -53.70 -13.16 10.47
N HIS A 122 -52.55 -12.85 11.08
CA HIS A 122 -51.41 -12.29 10.32
C HIS A 122 -50.00 -12.79 10.70
N LEU A 123 -49.71 -14.10 10.53
CA LEU A 123 -48.42 -14.72 10.93
C LEU A 123 -47.78 -15.61 9.85
N GLY A 124 -47.78 -15.18 8.58
CA GLY A 124 -47.45 -16.06 7.44
C GLY A 124 -46.23 -15.77 6.55
N LEU A 125 -45.33 -14.81 6.82
CA LEU A 125 -44.45 -14.28 5.73
C LEU A 125 -42.95 -14.07 6.00
N LEU A 126 -42.29 -14.82 6.90
CA LEU A 126 -40.84 -14.69 7.12
C LEU A 126 -40.09 -16.02 6.91
N SER A 127 -39.75 -16.37 5.67
CA SER A 127 -38.94 -17.57 5.35
C SER A 127 -37.82 -17.37 4.31
N SER A 128 -37.47 -16.13 3.93
CA SER A 128 -36.46 -15.87 2.88
C SER A 128 -35.16 -15.30 3.45
N ALA A 129 -34.39 -16.10 4.20
CA ALA A 129 -33.05 -15.71 4.63
C ALA A 129 -31.99 -16.22 3.62
N ASP A 130 -31.48 -15.31 2.79
CA ASP A 130 -30.41 -15.56 1.84
C ASP A 130 -29.06 -15.69 2.56
N THR A 131 -28.62 -16.92 2.81
CA THR A 131 -27.30 -17.21 3.39
C THR A 131 -26.24 -17.42 2.29
N CYS A 132 -25.00 -17.04 2.56
CA CYS A 132 -23.87 -17.27 1.67
C CYS A 132 -22.65 -17.76 2.45
N GLU A 133 -21.72 -18.40 1.75
CA GLU A 133 -20.47 -18.90 2.29
C GLU A 133 -19.32 -18.11 1.66
N VAL A 134 -18.33 -17.74 2.46
CA VAL A 134 -17.14 -17.03 2.01
C VAL A 134 -15.93 -17.85 2.41
N ARG A 135 -15.42 -18.66 1.48
CA ARG A 135 -14.24 -19.48 1.73
C ARG A 135 -13.00 -18.61 1.90
N ILE A 136 -12.38 -18.62 3.07
CA ILE A 136 -11.07 -17.98 3.30
C ILE A 136 -10.01 -19.08 3.38
N ALA A 137 -9.35 -19.36 2.26
CA ALA A 137 -8.21 -20.26 2.26
C ALA A 137 -6.98 -19.54 2.84
N GLY A 138 -6.29 -20.15 3.81
CA GLY A 138 -5.00 -19.66 4.31
C GLY A 138 -4.94 -19.31 5.79
N ILE A 139 -5.99 -19.58 6.59
CA ILE A 139 -5.89 -19.46 8.05
C ILE A 139 -5.29 -20.76 8.59
N PRO A 140 -4.05 -20.77 9.10
CA PRO A 140 -3.50 -21.95 9.76
C PRO A 140 -4.36 -22.29 10.99
N PRO A 141 -4.47 -23.57 11.39
CA PRO A 141 -5.10 -23.93 12.64
C PRO A 141 -4.37 -23.19 13.78
N SER A 142 -5.11 -22.34 14.50
CA SER A 142 -4.63 -21.54 15.64
C SER A 142 -3.54 -22.27 16.40
N VAL A 143 -2.40 -21.59 16.58
CA VAL A 143 -1.46 -21.89 17.66
C VAL A 143 -2.30 -21.97 18.93
N LYS A 144 -2.18 -23.09 19.66
CA LYS A 144 -2.74 -23.18 21.01
C LYS A 144 -2.10 -22.06 21.81
N THR A 145 -2.90 -21.10 22.26
CA THR A 145 -2.48 -20.16 23.30
C THR A 145 -2.40 -20.97 24.60
N ASP A 146 -1.33 -21.74 24.75
CA ASP A 146 -1.03 -22.41 26.00
C ASP A 146 -0.65 -21.32 27.00
N SER A 147 -1.53 -21.14 27.97
CA SER A 147 -1.35 -20.31 29.14
C SER A 147 -0.03 -20.64 29.83
N VAL A 148 0.77 -19.61 30.08
CA VAL A 148 1.97 -19.65 30.91
C VAL A 148 1.59 -20.05 32.35
N ALA A 149 1.90 -21.27 32.76
CA ALA A 149 2.16 -21.63 34.16
C ALA A 149 2.91 -22.97 34.31
N ALA A 150 4.13 -22.87 34.86
CA ALA A 150 4.89 -23.83 35.68
C ALA A 150 5.41 -25.18 35.10
N ALA A 151 6.76 -25.26 35.02
CA ALA A 151 7.70 -26.29 35.52
C ALA A 151 7.20 -27.76 35.68
N GLU A 152 7.94 -28.84 35.41
CA GLU A 152 9.37 -29.11 35.22
C GLU A 152 9.53 -30.61 34.79
N VAL A 153 10.70 -30.95 34.24
CA VAL A 153 11.40 -32.27 34.32
C VAL A 153 11.02 -33.44 33.39
N GLU A 154 12.03 -33.77 32.56
CA GLU A 154 12.50 -35.08 32.04
C GLU A 154 11.57 -36.01 31.25
N SER A 155 11.89 -36.20 29.97
CA SER A 155 12.76 -37.30 29.55
C SER A 155 12.81 -37.41 28.03
N GLN A 156 14.04 -37.36 27.50
CA GLN A 156 14.35 -37.61 26.11
C GLN A 156 14.22 -39.11 25.80
N SER A 157 13.50 -39.45 24.75
CA SER A 157 13.71 -40.71 24.04
C SER A 157 13.47 -40.51 22.56
N ALA A 158 14.54 -40.74 21.80
CA ALA A 158 14.64 -40.61 20.37
C ALA A 158 13.74 -41.62 19.67
N LEU A 159 12.89 -41.12 18.77
CA LEU A 159 12.25 -41.93 17.74
C LEU A 159 12.31 -41.17 16.42
N VAL A 160 13.16 -41.69 15.55
CA VAL A 160 13.31 -41.34 14.14
C VAL A 160 11.93 -41.33 13.50
N SER A 161 11.39 -40.13 13.26
CA SER A 161 10.12 -39.94 12.57
C SER A 161 10.42 -39.38 11.18
N ALA A 162 10.03 -40.16 10.16
CA ALA A 162 10.04 -39.78 8.76
C ALA A 162 9.31 -38.43 8.55
N PRO A 163 9.67 -37.64 7.52
CA PRO A 163 9.07 -36.33 7.28
C PRO A 163 7.62 -36.52 6.83
N ALA A 164 6.69 -36.49 7.77
CA ALA A 164 5.28 -36.33 7.49
C ALA A 164 5.09 -34.91 6.93
N SER A 165 4.90 -34.82 5.61
CA SER A 165 4.40 -33.61 4.95
C SER A 165 2.99 -33.34 5.47
N SER A 166 2.90 -32.61 6.59
CA SER A 166 1.63 -32.14 7.13
C SER A 166 1.06 -31.12 6.16
N SER A 167 0.27 -31.59 5.20
CA SER A 167 -0.54 -30.72 4.36
C SER A 167 -1.50 -29.98 5.28
N SER A 168 -1.11 -28.78 5.69
CA SER A 168 -1.93 -27.83 6.45
C SER A 168 -3.31 -27.77 5.81
N ALA A 169 -4.29 -28.40 6.47
CA ALA A 169 -5.64 -28.48 5.97
C ALA A 169 -6.19 -27.05 5.92
N ARG A 170 -6.39 -26.54 4.69
CA ARG A 170 -6.92 -25.19 4.47
C ARG A 170 -8.32 -25.11 5.10
N ARG A 171 -8.44 -24.34 6.18
CA ARG A 171 -9.74 -24.05 6.78
C ARG A 171 -10.59 -23.24 5.80
N THR A 172 -11.88 -23.52 5.81
CA THR A 172 -12.88 -22.81 5.00
C THR A 172 -13.87 -22.17 5.95
N MET A 173 -14.16 -20.88 5.74
CA MET A 173 -15.15 -20.13 6.51
C MET A 173 -16.45 -20.01 5.70
N VAL A 174 -17.58 -19.86 6.40
CA VAL A 174 -18.90 -19.57 5.84
C VAL A 174 -19.37 -18.26 6.44
N VAL A 175 -19.70 -17.27 5.62
CA VAL A 175 -20.10 -15.93 6.09
C VAL A 175 -21.48 -15.58 5.53
N CYS A 176 -22.49 -15.72 6.38
CA CYS A 176 -23.85 -15.32 6.09
C CYS A 176 -23.96 -13.79 6.17
N LEU A 177 -24.45 -13.16 5.11
CA LEU A 177 -24.63 -11.72 5.05
C LEU A 177 -26.11 -11.37 5.24
N ALA A 178 -26.38 -10.23 5.88
CA ALA A 178 -27.74 -9.80 6.21
C ALA A 178 -28.60 -9.48 4.96
N SER A 179 -28.00 -9.26 3.80
CA SER A 179 -28.73 -8.96 2.57
C SER A 179 -28.03 -9.48 1.31
N ALA A 180 -28.84 -9.78 0.29
CA ALA A 180 -28.37 -10.12 -1.05
C ALA A 180 -27.52 -8.98 -1.67
N GLY A 181 -27.86 -7.72 -1.40
CA GLY A 181 -27.12 -6.55 -1.88
C GLY A 181 -25.70 -6.47 -1.29
N ALA A 182 -25.54 -6.77 0.00
CA ALA A 182 -24.23 -6.82 0.64
C ALA A 182 -23.36 -7.95 0.05
N ARG A 183 -23.96 -9.12 -0.19
CA ARG A 183 -23.30 -10.24 -0.87
C ARG A 183 -22.81 -9.86 -2.26
N ASP A 184 -23.69 -9.32 -3.08
CA ASP A 184 -23.37 -9.04 -4.47
C ASP A 184 -22.29 -7.96 -4.58
N THR A 185 -22.33 -6.95 -3.70
CA THR A 185 -21.26 -5.94 -3.57
C THR A 185 -19.92 -6.57 -3.17
N LEU A 186 -19.92 -7.47 -2.19
CA LEU A 186 -18.72 -8.16 -1.73
C LEU A 186 -18.12 -9.05 -2.83
N LEU A 187 -18.96 -9.79 -3.56
CA LEU A 187 -18.53 -10.63 -4.69
C LEU A 187 -18.02 -9.80 -5.87
N ALA A 188 -18.60 -8.63 -6.13
CA ALA A 188 -18.11 -7.70 -7.14
C ALA A 188 -16.71 -7.14 -6.78
N ALA A 189 -16.44 -6.93 -5.49
CA ALA A 189 -15.13 -6.51 -4.98
C ALA A 189 -14.10 -7.65 -4.90
N ALA A 190 -14.54 -8.91 -4.92
CA ALA A 190 -13.67 -10.09 -4.73
C ALA A 190 -12.42 -10.14 -5.62
N PRO A 191 -12.44 -9.74 -6.92
CA PRO A 191 -11.23 -9.70 -7.73
C PRO A 191 -10.16 -8.75 -7.19
N ARG A 192 -10.57 -7.62 -6.59
CA ARG A 192 -9.65 -6.66 -5.94
C ARG A 192 -9.13 -7.22 -4.62
N LEU A 193 -10.00 -7.88 -3.85
CA LEU A 193 -9.64 -8.50 -2.57
C LEU A 193 -8.65 -9.67 -2.72
N ARG A 194 -8.65 -10.36 -3.88
CA ARG A 194 -7.66 -11.42 -4.18
C ARG A 194 -6.21 -10.93 -4.25
N LEU A 195 -6.02 -9.62 -4.47
CA LEU A 195 -4.69 -9.00 -4.49
C LEU A 195 -4.18 -8.66 -3.09
N LEU A 196 -5.08 -8.61 -2.11
CA LEU A 196 -4.74 -8.31 -0.73
C LEU A 196 -4.37 -9.60 0.00
N THR A 197 -3.38 -9.49 0.89
CA THR A 197 -3.03 -10.58 1.81
C THR A 197 -3.94 -10.54 3.03
N ILE A 198 -4.15 -11.70 3.67
CA ILE A 198 -4.84 -11.76 4.96
C ILE A 198 -4.19 -10.79 5.97
N GLY A 199 -2.85 -10.67 5.96
CA GLY A 199 -2.12 -9.72 6.80
C GLY A 199 -2.50 -8.26 6.53
N SER A 200 -2.63 -7.86 5.26
CA SER A 200 -3.05 -6.48 4.94
C SER A 200 -4.48 -6.14 5.36
N ILE A 201 -5.36 -7.14 5.46
CA ILE A 201 -6.78 -6.93 5.81
C ILE A 201 -6.97 -7.02 7.33
N PHE A 202 -6.33 -8.01 7.97
CA PHE A 202 -6.58 -8.37 9.36
C PHE A 202 -5.41 -8.06 10.32
N GLY A 203 -4.28 -7.55 9.81
CA GLY A 203 -3.07 -7.31 10.62
C GLY A 203 -2.38 -8.58 11.08
N ILE A 204 -2.68 -9.74 10.48
CA ILE A 204 -2.10 -11.03 10.84
C ILE A 204 -0.94 -11.34 9.90
N ASP A 205 0.27 -10.99 10.33
CA ASP A 205 1.49 -11.33 9.60
C ASP A 205 1.74 -12.83 9.69
N HIS A 206 1.64 -13.49 8.54
CA HIS A 206 1.98 -14.90 8.38
C HIS A 206 2.98 -14.99 7.24
N ASP A 207 4.05 -15.77 7.45
CA ASP A 207 5.04 -16.09 6.43
C ASP A 207 4.41 -16.97 5.34
N GLY A 208 3.73 -16.35 4.39
CA GLY A 208 3.19 -17.04 3.22
C GLY A 208 2.26 -16.19 2.35
N PRO A 209 2.08 -16.56 1.07
CA PRO A 209 1.15 -15.91 0.15
C PRO A 209 -0.29 -16.29 0.50
N ASN A 210 -0.80 -15.71 1.59
CA ASN A 210 -2.18 -15.90 2.05
C ASN A 210 -3.14 -15.04 1.23
N ARG A 211 -3.44 -15.50 0.01
CA ARG A 211 -4.40 -14.86 -0.89
C ARG A 211 -5.82 -15.29 -0.53
N LEU A 212 -6.71 -14.31 -0.46
CA LEU A 212 -8.10 -14.54 -0.09
C LEU A 212 -8.93 -14.99 -1.30
N HIS A 213 -9.58 -16.15 -1.19
CA HIS A 213 -10.33 -16.78 -2.29
C HIS A 213 -11.85 -16.82 -2.06
N MET A 214 -12.54 -15.71 -2.32
CA MET A 214 -14.00 -15.68 -2.19
C MET A 214 -14.69 -16.38 -3.38
N SER A 215 -15.72 -17.15 -3.07
CA SER A 215 -16.63 -17.77 -4.04
C SER A 215 -18.03 -17.79 -3.45
N ALA A 216 -19.05 -17.49 -4.25
CA ALA A 216 -20.44 -17.61 -3.83
C ALA A 216 -20.80 -19.09 -3.64
N ILE A 217 -21.57 -19.41 -2.61
CA ILE A 217 -22.26 -20.69 -2.54
C ILE A 217 -23.54 -20.67 -3.34
N LEU A 218 -23.71 -21.71 -4.15
CA LEU A 218 -24.89 -21.96 -4.94
C LEU A 218 -25.54 -23.24 -4.41
N PRO A 219 -26.88 -23.30 -4.35
CA PRO A 219 -27.58 -24.56 -4.11
C PRO A 219 -27.11 -25.64 -5.10
N GLY A 220 -27.01 -26.90 -4.67
CA GLY A 220 -26.45 -28.00 -5.47
C GLY A 220 -26.97 -28.05 -6.92
N PRO A 221 -28.29 -28.07 -7.16
CA PRO A 221 -28.85 -28.07 -8.52
C PRO A 221 -28.42 -26.85 -9.36
N LEU A 222 -28.29 -25.67 -8.72
CA LEU A 222 -27.85 -24.45 -9.39
C LEU A 222 -26.35 -24.51 -9.71
N TYR A 223 -25.54 -25.10 -8.82
CA TYR A 223 -24.12 -25.32 -9.06
C TYR A 223 -23.88 -26.24 -10.25
N ASP A 224 -24.64 -27.33 -10.35
CA ASP A 224 -24.56 -28.28 -11.46
C ASP A 224 -24.96 -27.60 -12.79
N LEU A 225 -26.04 -26.83 -12.78
CA LEU A 225 -26.46 -26.03 -13.93
C LEU A 225 -25.40 -24.99 -14.33
N TYR A 226 -24.77 -24.33 -13.36
CA TYR A 226 -23.68 -23.38 -13.61
C TYR A 226 -22.46 -24.06 -14.24
N LYS A 227 -22.07 -25.25 -13.76
CA LYS A 227 -20.96 -26.03 -14.32
C LYS A 227 -21.23 -26.48 -15.75
N LYS A 228 -22.42 -27.01 -16.02
CA LYS A 228 -22.88 -27.36 -17.38
C LYS A 228 -22.87 -26.12 -18.28
N CYS A 229 -23.40 -25.00 -17.80
CA CYS A 229 -23.39 -23.73 -18.52
C CYS A 229 -21.97 -23.24 -18.83
N GLN A 230 -21.05 -23.33 -17.86
CA GLN A 230 -19.66 -22.93 -18.04
C GLN A 230 -18.95 -23.79 -19.10
N ALA A 231 -19.20 -25.11 -19.10
CA ALA A 231 -18.67 -26.00 -20.12
C ALA A 231 -19.22 -25.65 -21.52
N ALA A 232 -20.54 -25.47 -21.64
CA ALA A 232 -21.17 -25.09 -22.91
C ALA A 232 -20.70 -23.73 -23.43
N CYS A 233 -20.53 -22.73 -22.55
CA CYS A 233 -19.99 -21.42 -22.93
C CYS A 233 -18.56 -21.54 -23.49
N ARG A 234 -17.71 -22.41 -22.93
CA ARG A 234 -16.36 -22.65 -23.47
C ARG A 234 -16.40 -23.30 -24.85
N THR A 235 -17.24 -24.32 -25.03
CA THR A 235 -17.39 -25.01 -26.33
C THR A 235 -17.93 -24.07 -27.42
N LEU A 236 -18.82 -23.15 -27.07
CA LEU A 236 -19.47 -22.22 -28.00
C LEU A 236 -18.80 -20.83 -28.06
N TRP A 237 -17.64 -20.66 -27.43
CA TRP A 237 -16.86 -19.42 -27.44
C TRP A 237 -17.61 -18.20 -26.87
N TYR A 238 -18.48 -18.44 -25.91
CA TYR A 238 -19.16 -17.39 -25.16
C TYR A 238 -18.34 -16.90 -23.96
N PRO A 239 -18.52 -15.63 -23.54
CA PRO A 239 -18.01 -15.16 -22.26
C PRO A 239 -18.48 -16.05 -21.09
N PRO A 240 -17.69 -16.14 -20.00
CA PRO A 240 -18.08 -16.91 -18.82
C PRO A 240 -19.46 -16.50 -18.29
N PRO A 241 -20.28 -17.47 -17.84
CA PRO A 241 -21.58 -17.17 -17.26
C PRO A 241 -21.43 -16.36 -15.96
N VAL A 242 -22.36 -15.45 -15.73
CA VAL A 242 -22.43 -14.57 -14.57
C VAL A 242 -23.58 -15.03 -13.68
N VAL A 243 -23.33 -15.14 -12.37
CA VAL A 243 -24.37 -15.46 -11.40
C VAL A 243 -24.80 -14.18 -10.68
N ARG A 244 -26.11 -13.95 -10.57
CA ARG A 244 -26.68 -12.87 -9.75
C ARG A 244 -27.82 -13.43 -8.90
N GLY A 245 -27.63 -13.41 -7.58
CA GLY A 245 -28.49 -14.15 -6.66
C GLY A 245 -28.58 -15.64 -7.01
N ILE A 246 -29.79 -16.16 -7.09
CA ILE A 246 -30.07 -17.57 -7.41
C ILE A 246 -30.27 -17.84 -8.92
N ARG A 247 -29.85 -16.91 -9.78
CA ARG A 247 -30.05 -17.00 -11.24
C ARG A 247 -28.71 -16.95 -11.98
N ILE A 248 -28.57 -17.83 -12.96
CA ILE A 248 -27.42 -17.88 -13.86
C ILE A 248 -27.79 -17.10 -15.12
N PHE A 249 -26.86 -16.27 -15.58
CA PHE A 249 -26.99 -15.50 -16.81
C PHE A 249 -25.80 -15.77 -17.73
N LYS A 250 -26.05 -15.75 -19.03
CA LYS A 250 -25.00 -15.75 -20.04
C LYS A 250 -25.03 -14.45 -20.85
N ARG A 251 -23.93 -14.14 -21.54
CA ARG A 251 -23.87 -13.10 -22.56
C ARG A 251 -23.56 -13.74 -23.91
N GLN A 252 -24.12 -13.18 -24.98
CA GLN A 252 -23.76 -13.57 -26.35
C GLN A 252 -22.45 -12.88 -26.77
N ALA A 253 -22.27 -11.62 -26.41
CA ALA A 253 -21.04 -10.85 -26.60
C ALA A 253 -20.77 -10.00 -25.34
N GLN A 254 -19.56 -9.44 -25.19
CA GLN A 254 -19.18 -8.69 -23.98
C GLN A 254 -20.16 -7.55 -23.63
N LYS A 255 -20.75 -6.91 -24.65
CA LYS A 255 -21.73 -5.81 -24.51
C LYS A 255 -23.19 -6.23 -24.69
N SER A 256 -23.49 -7.51 -24.94
CA SER A 256 -24.87 -7.96 -25.14
C SER A 256 -25.65 -8.00 -23.82
N PRO A 257 -27.00 -7.90 -23.83
CA PRO A 257 -27.81 -8.11 -22.64
C PRO A 257 -27.59 -9.51 -22.02
N LEU A 258 -27.90 -9.62 -20.73
CA LEU A 258 -27.83 -10.87 -19.98
C LEU A 258 -29.04 -11.74 -20.31
N ILE A 259 -28.81 -12.98 -20.73
CA ILE A 259 -29.85 -13.96 -21.04
C ILE A 259 -29.92 -14.95 -19.87
N PRO A 260 -31.08 -15.09 -19.18
CA PRO A 260 -31.20 -15.98 -18.04
C PRO A 260 -31.22 -17.45 -18.48
N ILE A 261 -30.47 -18.30 -17.76
CA ILE A 261 -30.48 -19.75 -17.90
C ILE A 261 -31.09 -20.34 -16.63
N THR A 262 -32.34 -20.78 -16.74
CA THR A 262 -33.10 -21.38 -15.63
C THR A 262 -33.09 -22.90 -15.66
N CYS A 263 -32.79 -23.51 -16.81
CA CYS A 263 -32.78 -24.96 -16.99
C CYS A 263 -31.86 -25.40 -18.13
N GLU A 264 -31.60 -26.70 -18.23
CA GLU A 264 -30.75 -27.30 -19.27
C GLU A 264 -31.34 -27.14 -20.68
N ALA A 265 -32.66 -27.11 -20.83
CA ALA A 265 -33.30 -26.86 -22.11
C ALA A 265 -32.98 -25.45 -22.67
N ASN A 266 -32.80 -24.45 -21.82
CA ASN A 266 -32.34 -23.12 -22.26
C ASN A 266 -30.89 -23.14 -22.71
N LEU A 267 -30.06 -24.00 -22.09
CA LEU A 267 -28.68 -24.19 -22.46
C LEU A 267 -28.55 -24.87 -23.83
N ALA A 268 -29.42 -25.84 -24.14
CA ALA A 268 -29.44 -26.53 -25.43
C ALA A 268 -29.84 -25.62 -26.60
N LYS A 269 -30.55 -24.51 -26.34
CA LYS A 269 -30.94 -23.52 -27.36
C LYS A 269 -29.80 -22.58 -27.75
N LEU A 270 -28.63 -22.67 -27.11
CA LEU A 270 -27.47 -21.86 -27.46
C LEU A 270 -26.89 -22.29 -28.80
N LYS A 271 -26.92 -21.38 -29.77
CA LYS A 271 -26.26 -21.57 -31.07
C LYS A 271 -24.77 -21.20 -30.96
N PRO A 272 -23.87 -21.79 -31.75
CA PRO A 272 -22.49 -21.30 -31.85
C PRO A 272 -22.49 -19.84 -32.28
N ASN A 273 -21.58 -19.05 -31.71
CA ASN A 273 -21.45 -17.64 -32.07
C ASN A 273 -20.90 -17.57 -33.49
N SER A 274 -21.72 -17.15 -34.47
CA SER A 274 -21.28 -16.95 -35.86
C SER A 274 -20.57 -15.61 -36.02
N SER A 275 -19.60 -15.35 -35.14
CA SER A 275 -18.78 -14.14 -35.12
C SER A 275 -17.71 -14.18 -36.20
#